data_AF-A0A0F9BZH0-F1
#
_entry.id   AF-A0A0F9BZH0-F1
#
_cell.length_a   1.000
_cell.length_b   1.000
_cell.length_c   1.000
_cell.angle_alpha   90.00
_cell.angle_beta   90.00
_cell.angle_gamma   90.00
#
_symmetry.space_group_name_H-M   'P 1'
#
loop_
_entity.id
_entity.type
_entity.pdbx_description
1 polymer ?
#
loop_
_entity_poly.entity_id
_entity_poly.type
_entity_poly.pdbx_seq_one_letter_code
_entity_poly.pdbx_strand_id
1 'polypeptide(L)'
;ARTDSEKDTVERELKELGALPDEIDDPEGFVSMYDQEKGSVELLKADKMDWFYKLTELGNQVPDVTSEEIERQFKNAEERFIREMDHGTAVARILAAALELLKRLDTDTFSGLEKDLEKYVSKITGDRYRKLSMDQSLPGGLVRKDGEVIPYSLMSYGTRDALGLSLRLVMGRFFLKDSRGVYVMDDPFVDMDPMRQKAGAQMLREFAENRQLIIFTCHPSHADLIGGTRVSID
;
A
#
# COMPACT_ATOMS: atom_id res chain seq x y z
N ALA A 1 -47.84 -67.29 55.84
CA ALA A 1 -48.61 -67.05 54.59
C ALA A 1 -48.06 -65.86 53.80
N ARG A 2 -48.25 -64.60 54.23
CA ARG A 2 -47.73 -63.43 53.49
C ARG A 2 -46.19 -63.34 53.50
N THR A 3 -45.59 -63.62 54.64
CA THR A 3 -44.13 -63.68 54.86
C THR A 3 -43.44 -64.85 54.17
N ASP A 4 -44.09 -66.02 54.05
CA ASP A 4 -43.51 -67.17 53.33
C ASP A 4 -43.51 -66.93 51.82
N SER A 5 -44.57 -66.28 51.30
CA SER A 5 -44.65 -65.88 49.90
C SER A 5 -43.59 -64.84 49.53
N GLU A 6 -43.27 -63.92 50.45
CA GLU A 6 -42.21 -62.91 50.26
C GLU A 6 -40.83 -63.58 50.26
N LYS A 7 -40.61 -64.54 51.17
CA LYS A 7 -39.37 -65.32 51.23
C LYS A 7 -39.12 -66.13 49.95
N ASP A 8 -40.13 -66.85 49.46
CA ASP A 8 -40.04 -67.61 48.20
C ASP A 8 -39.81 -66.73 46.98
N THR A 9 -40.25 -65.46 47.05
CA THR A 9 -40.02 -64.48 45.99
C THR A 9 -38.57 -63.99 46.02
N VAL A 10 -38.05 -63.64 47.20
CA VAL A 10 -36.66 -63.21 47.37
C VAL A 10 -35.67 -64.33 47.01
N GLU A 11 -35.94 -65.58 47.40
CA GLU A 11 -35.07 -66.72 47.07
C GLU A 11 -35.02 -67.01 45.56
N ARG A 12 -36.12 -66.77 44.85
CA ARG A 12 -36.19 -66.92 43.40
C ARG A 12 -35.43 -65.79 42.69
N GLU A 13 -35.60 -64.56 43.14
CA GLU A 13 -34.85 -63.41 42.64
C GLU A 13 -33.34 -63.56 42.86
N LEU A 14 -32.92 -64.11 44.01
CA LEU A 14 -31.50 -64.37 44.30
C LEU A 14 -30.86 -65.37 43.33
N LYS A 15 -31.63 -66.37 42.87
CA LYS A 15 -31.17 -67.36 41.88
C LYS A 15 -31.07 -66.82 40.46
N GLU A 16 -31.75 -65.72 40.15
CA GLU A 16 -31.70 -65.08 38.84
C GLU A 16 -30.55 -64.05 38.72
N LEU A 17 -29.87 -63.73 39.82
CA LEU A 17 -28.71 -62.83 39.82
C LEU A 17 -27.50 -63.49 39.14
N GLY A 18 -26.76 -62.70 38.36
CA GLY A 18 -25.49 -63.12 37.76
C GLY A 18 -24.40 -63.35 38.82
N ALA A 19 -23.43 -64.21 38.51
CA ALA A 19 -22.27 -64.41 39.37
C ALA A 19 -21.45 -63.11 39.50
N LEU A 20 -20.86 -62.91 40.68
CA LEU A 20 -19.88 -61.84 40.88
C LEU A 20 -18.67 -62.07 39.96
N PRO A 21 -18.02 -61.00 39.47
CA PRO A 21 -16.73 -61.13 38.78
C PRO A 21 -15.71 -61.86 39.65
N ASP A 22 -14.83 -62.66 39.02
CA ASP A 22 -13.87 -63.56 39.70
C ASP A 22 -12.91 -62.84 40.67
N GLU A 23 -12.78 -61.52 40.57
CA GLU A 23 -11.89 -60.67 41.38
C GLU A 23 -12.57 -60.07 42.63
N ILE A 24 -13.83 -60.42 42.91
CA ILE A 24 -14.65 -59.73 43.91
C ILE A 24 -15.34 -60.72 44.86
N ASP A 25 -14.84 -60.75 46.10
CA ASP A 25 -15.27 -61.71 47.14
C ASP A 25 -16.53 -61.27 47.91
N ASP A 26 -16.92 -60.00 47.83
CA ASP A 26 -17.99 -59.41 48.65
C ASP A 26 -18.91 -58.44 47.87
N PRO A 27 -20.24 -58.65 47.87
CA PRO A 27 -21.21 -57.76 47.24
C PRO A 27 -21.16 -56.30 47.75
N GLU A 28 -20.90 -56.06 49.03
CA GLU A 28 -20.83 -54.70 49.58
C GLU A 28 -19.58 -53.97 49.07
N GLY A 29 -18.44 -54.67 49.02
CA GLY A 29 -17.21 -54.21 48.36
C GLY A 29 -17.41 -53.89 46.87
N PHE A 30 -18.16 -54.71 46.14
CA PHE A 30 -18.49 -54.45 44.73
C PHE A 30 -19.26 -53.15 44.55
N VAL A 31 -20.31 -52.95 45.34
CA VAL A 31 -21.16 -51.75 45.27
C VAL A 31 -20.35 -50.50 45.61
N SER A 32 -19.50 -50.56 46.64
CA SER A 32 -18.63 -49.43 47.00
C SER A 32 -17.64 -49.08 45.88
N MET A 33 -17.01 -50.08 45.26
CA MET A 33 -16.08 -49.86 44.13
C MET A 33 -16.82 -49.31 42.91
N TYR A 34 -17.99 -49.86 42.58
CA TYR A 34 -18.83 -49.38 41.49
C TYR A 34 -19.26 -47.93 41.70
N ASP A 35 -19.70 -47.56 42.91
CA ASP A 35 -20.09 -46.18 43.22
C ASP A 35 -18.90 -45.21 43.16
N GLN A 36 -17.70 -45.65 43.57
CA GLN A 36 -16.48 -44.86 43.45
C GLN A 36 -16.07 -44.65 41.99
N GLU A 37 -16.06 -45.71 41.17
CA GLU A 37 -15.74 -45.62 39.75
C GLU A 37 -16.79 -44.81 38.98
N LYS A 38 -18.07 -45.01 39.31
CA LYS A 38 -19.18 -44.20 38.78
C LYS A 38 -19.00 -42.73 39.13
N GLY A 39 -18.62 -42.40 40.37
CA GLY A 39 -18.28 -41.04 40.77
C GLY A 39 -17.11 -40.47 39.98
N SER A 40 -16.06 -41.26 39.77
CA SER A 40 -14.87 -40.87 39.00
C SER A 40 -15.21 -40.61 37.53
N VAL A 41 -16.06 -41.44 36.92
CA VAL A 41 -16.57 -41.26 35.56
C VAL A 41 -17.39 -39.99 35.44
N GLU A 42 -18.26 -39.67 36.40
CA GLU A 42 -19.04 -38.43 36.39
C GLU A 42 -18.16 -37.18 36.53
N LEU A 43 -17.11 -37.23 37.36
CA LEU A 43 -16.12 -36.15 37.46
C LEU A 43 -15.36 -35.96 36.14
N LEU A 44 -14.87 -37.04 35.53
CA LEU A 44 -14.16 -36.98 34.25
C LEU A 44 -15.06 -36.48 33.10
N LYS A 45 -16.36 -36.80 33.12
CA LYS A 45 -17.33 -36.25 32.16
C LYS A 45 -17.52 -34.75 32.34
N ALA A 46 -17.60 -34.29 33.59
CA ALA A 46 -17.69 -32.85 33.90
C ALA A 46 -16.43 -32.12 33.43
N ASP A 47 -15.24 -32.62 33.76
CA ASP A 47 -13.96 -32.06 33.30
C ASP A 47 -13.88 -32.02 31.78
N LYS A 48 -14.26 -33.10 31.10
CA LYS A 48 -14.31 -33.14 29.63
C LYS A 48 -15.24 -32.08 29.06
N MET A 49 -16.39 -31.85 29.69
CA MET A 49 -17.35 -30.85 29.26
C MET A 49 -16.78 -29.44 29.42
N ASP A 50 -16.11 -29.15 30.54
CA ASP A 50 -15.44 -27.86 30.77
C ASP A 50 -14.34 -27.60 29.72
N TRP A 51 -13.54 -28.62 29.40
CA TRP A 51 -12.56 -28.52 28.31
C TRP A 51 -13.20 -28.29 26.94
N PHE A 52 -14.37 -28.89 26.68
CA PHE A 52 -15.10 -28.69 25.43
C PHE A 52 -15.68 -27.28 25.31
N TYR A 53 -16.19 -26.72 26.41
CA TYR A 53 -16.60 -25.32 26.48
C TYR A 53 -15.41 -24.39 26.25
N LYS A 54 -14.27 -24.63 26.92
CA LYS A 54 -13.04 -23.85 26.73
C LYS A 54 -12.56 -23.87 25.28
N LEU A 55 -12.59 -25.04 24.63
CA LEU A 55 -12.18 -25.18 23.23
C LEU A 55 -13.10 -24.39 22.29
N THR A 56 -14.41 -24.45 22.53
CA THR A 56 -15.41 -23.73 21.73
C THR A 56 -15.30 -22.22 21.92
N GLU A 57 -15.10 -21.76 23.16
CA GLU A 57 -14.86 -20.35 23.49
C GLU A 57 -13.60 -19.83 22.79
N LEU A 58 -12.49 -20.58 22.88
CA LEU A 58 -11.24 -20.24 22.20
C LEU A 58 -11.42 -20.24 20.68
N GLY A 59 -12.10 -21.23 20.11
CA GLY A 59 -12.37 -21.32 18.67
C GLY A 59 -13.18 -20.14 18.14
N ASN A 60 -14.17 -19.66 18.90
CA ASN A 60 -14.96 -18.48 18.54
C ASN A 60 -14.18 -17.16 18.65
N GLN A 61 -13.04 -17.14 19.34
CA GLN A 61 -12.16 -15.97 19.46
C GLN A 61 -11.04 -15.94 18.40
N VAL A 62 -10.85 -17.03 17.65
CA VAL A 62 -9.86 -17.06 16.56
C VAL A 62 -10.39 -16.23 15.39
N PRO A 63 -9.62 -15.25 14.89
CA PRO A 63 -9.99 -14.52 13.68
C PRO A 63 -10.17 -15.46 12.48
N ASP A 64 -11.07 -15.13 11.55
CA ASP A 64 -11.26 -15.87 10.28
C ASP A 64 -10.02 -15.85 9.36
N VAL A 65 -8.97 -15.13 9.76
CA VAL A 65 -7.68 -15.03 9.06
C VAL A 65 -6.60 -15.80 9.79
N THR A 66 -5.86 -16.61 9.05
CA THR A 66 -4.73 -17.39 9.58
C THR A 66 -3.59 -16.48 10.03
N SER A 67 -2.73 -16.97 10.93
CA SER A 67 -1.53 -16.23 11.35
C SER A 67 -0.62 -15.88 10.17
N GLU A 68 -0.50 -16.77 9.18
CA GLU A 68 0.25 -16.53 7.94
C GLU A 68 -0.34 -15.38 7.11
N GLU A 69 -1.66 -15.28 7.03
CA GLU A 69 -2.34 -14.19 6.34
C GLU A 69 -2.09 -12.84 7.04
N ILE A 70 -2.17 -12.82 8.37
CA ILE A 70 -1.91 -11.62 9.18
C ILE A 70 -0.45 -11.17 8.99
N GLU A 71 0.51 -12.10 9.02
CA GLU A 71 1.92 -11.79 8.81
C GLU A 71 2.18 -11.22 7.40
N ARG A 72 1.53 -11.79 6.38
CA ARG A 72 1.60 -11.27 5.01
C ARG A 72 1.02 -9.86 4.90
N GLN A 73 -0.13 -9.61 5.53
CA GLN A 73 -0.75 -8.29 5.55
C GLN A 73 0.12 -7.26 6.26
N PHE A 74 0.69 -7.62 7.41
CA PHE A 74 1.63 -6.78 8.15
C PHE A 74 2.83 -6.41 7.29
N LYS A 75 3.49 -7.39 6.66
CA LYS A 75 4.64 -7.16 5.78
C LYS A 75 4.29 -6.23 4.61
N ASN A 76 3.16 -6.48 3.95
CA ASN A 76 2.70 -5.61 2.84
C ASN A 76 2.42 -4.17 3.31
N ALA A 77 1.85 -4.00 4.50
CA ALA A 77 1.59 -2.69 5.08
C ALA A 77 2.89 -1.98 5.46
N GLU A 78 3.85 -2.68 6.04
CA GLU A 78 5.17 -2.16 6.38
C GLU A 78 5.92 -1.70 5.12
N GLU A 79 5.97 -2.52 4.07
CA GLU A 79 6.59 -2.16 2.79
C GLU A 79 5.92 -0.94 2.12
N ARG A 80 4.60 -0.79 2.28
CA ARG A 80 3.88 0.41 1.81
C ARG A 80 4.25 1.64 2.63
N PHE A 81 4.28 1.50 3.95
CA PHE A 81 4.63 2.57 4.86
C PHE A 81 6.05 3.10 4.60
N ILE A 82 7.02 2.19 4.42
CA ILE A 82 8.41 2.56 4.10
C ILE A 82 8.46 3.33 2.78
N ARG A 83 7.78 2.85 1.74
CA ARG A 83 7.72 3.54 0.43
C ARG A 83 7.14 4.96 0.53
N GLU A 84 6.05 5.13 1.27
CA GLU A 84 5.46 6.46 1.49
C GLU A 84 6.38 7.38 2.28
N MET A 85 7.07 6.84 3.29
CA MET A 85 8.04 7.59 4.09
C MET A 85 9.24 8.03 3.23
N ASP A 86 9.76 7.16 2.38
CA ASP A 86 10.86 7.47 1.45
C ASP A 86 10.43 8.55 0.45
N HIS A 87 9.23 8.43 -0.12
CA HIS A 87 8.65 9.43 -1.01
C HIS A 87 8.48 10.78 -0.31
N GLY A 88 7.89 10.80 0.89
CA GLY A 88 7.74 12.02 1.69
C GLY A 88 9.08 12.67 2.05
N THR A 89 10.08 11.86 2.37
CA THR A 89 11.45 12.34 2.65
C THR A 89 12.09 12.96 1.42
N ALA A 90 11.93 12.34 0.25
CA ALA A 90 12.41 12.90 -1.02
C ALA A 90 11.74 14.25 -1.34
N VAL A 91 10.42 14.34 -1.19
CA VAL A 91 9.66 15.58 -1.39
C VAL A 91 10.11 16.68 -0.43
N ALA A 92 10.29 16.36 0.85
CA ALA A 92 10.74 17.33 1.86
C ALA A 92 12.15 17.89 1.53
N ARG A 93 13.07 17.02 1.07
CA ARG A 93 14.41 17.43 0.65
C ARG A 93 14.37 18.35 -0.57
N ILE A 94 13.55 18.01 -1.57
CA ILE A 94 13.37 18.85 -2.77
C ILE A 94 12.81 20.22 -2.39
N LEU A 95 11.79 20.26 -1.52
CA LEU A 95 11.20 21.50 -1.06
C LEU A 95 12.21 22.38 -0.31
N ALA A 96 12.99 21.79 0.60
CA ALA A 96 14.02 22.51 1.33
C ALA A 96 15.06 23.14 0.37
N ALA A 97 15.55 22.36 -0.60
CA ALA A 97 16.49 22.85 -1.61
C ALA A 97 15.87 23.96 -2.47
N ALA A 98 14.61 23.80 -2.90
CA ALA A 98 13.92 24.80 -3.70
C ALA A 98 13.73 26.14 -2.95
N LEU A 99 13.36 26.08 -1.67
CA LEU A 99 13.21 27.27 -0.82
C LEU A 99 14.54 27.98 -0.58
N GLU A 100 15.63 27.23 -0.39
CA GLU A 100 16.96 27.82 -0.25
C GLU A 100 17.40 28.51 -1.54
N LEU A 101 17.12 27.90 -2.69
CA LEU A 101 17.40 28.49 -4.01
C LEU A 101 16.62 29.78 -4.22
N LEU A 102 15.32 29.78 -3.91
CA LEU A 102 14.48 30.99 -4.02
C LEU A 102 15.01 32.15 -3.19
N LYS A 103 15.61 31.89 -2.02
CA LYS A 103 16.23 32.96 -1.20
C LYS A 103 17.49 33.57 -1.82
N ARG A 104 18.20 32.82 -2.68
CA ARG A 104 19.47 33.23 -3.28
C ARG A 104 19.30 33.86 -4.66
N LEU A 105 18.15 33.66 -5.30
CA LEU A 105 17.84 34.24 -6.61
C LEU A 105 17.48 35.72 -6.46
N ASP A 106 18.10 36.57 -7.29
CA ASP A 106 17.67 37.96 -7.43
C ASP A 106 16.44 38.08 -8.34
N THR A 107 15.81 39.27 -8.32
CA THR A 107 14.60 39.57 -9.08
C THR A 107 14.77 39.39 -10.59
N ASP A 108 15.95 39.74 -11.12
CA ASP A 108 16.23 39.67 -12.57
C ASP A 108 16.36 38.23 -13.03
N THR A 109 17.06 37.38 -12.27
CA THR A 109 17.19 35.96 -12.54
C THR A 109 15.83 35.26 -12.47
N PHE A 110 15.02 35.63 -11.47
CA PHE A 110 13.68 35.09 -11.31
C PHE A 110 12.78 35.41 -12.51
N SER A 111 12.79 36.65 -13.00
CA SER A 111 12.02 37.03 -14.20
C SER A 111 12.47 36.27 -15.46
N GLY A 112 13.76 35.95 -15.58
CA GLY A 112 14.27 35.11 -16.66
C GLY A 112 13.69 33.68 -16.62
N LEU A 113 13.67 33.07 -15.43
CA LEU A 113 13.12 31.73 -15.23
C LEU A 113 11.62 31.68 -15.48
N GLU A 114 10.90 32.70 -15.02
CA GLU A 114 9.45 32.84 -15.25
C GLU A 114 9.13 32.84 -16.75
N LYS A 115 9.82 33.69 -17.53
CA LYS A 115 9.61 33.77 -18.99
C LYS A 115 9.95 32.47 -19.72
N ASP A 116 11.02 31.80 -19.32
CA ASP A 116 11.38 30.50 -19.89
C ASP A 116 10.31 29.45 -19.57
N LEU A 117 9.78 29.46 -18.33
CA LEU A 117 8.73 28.55 -17.92
C LEU A 117 7.42 28.82 -18.68
N GLU A 118 7.01 30.07 -18.83
CA GLU A 118 5.87 30.46 -19.67
C GLU A 118 6.02 29.96 -21.10
N LYS A 119 7.21 30.10 -21.70
CA LYS A 119 7.50 29.63 -23.06
C LYS A 119 7.32 28.11 -23.17
N TYR A 120 7.89 27.35 -22.23
CA TYR A 120 7.79 25.89 -22.23
C TYR A 120 6.33 25.42 -22.00
N VAL A 121 5.62 26.04 -21.06
CA VAL A 121 4.21 25.71 -20.78
C VAL A 121 3.31 26.06 -21.98
N SER A 122 3.51 27.21 -22.62
CA SER A 122 2.76 27.58 -23.82
C SER A 122 2.99 26.55 -24.92
N LYS A 123 4.23 26.13 -25.13
CA LYS A 123 4.56 25.17 -26.17
C LYS A 123 3.94 23.79 -25.90
N ILE A 124 4.14 23.22 -24.72
CA ILE A 124 3.63 21.88 -24.41
C ILE A 124 2.10 21.82 -24.39
N THR A 125 1.44 22.92 -24.02
CA THR A 125 -0.02 22.98 -23.93
C THR A 125 -0.70 23.48 -25.21
N GLY A 126 0.06 23.68 -26.30
CA GLY A 126 -0.50 24.15 -27.57
C GLY A 126 -1.10 25.55 -27.47
N ASP A 127 -0.41 26.47 -26.80
CA ASP A 127 -0.82 27.85 -26.54
C ASP A 127 -2.06 28.03 -25.67
N ARG A 128 -2.56 26.95 -25.05
CA ARG A 128 -3.72 27.02 -24.14
C ARG A 128 -3.40 27.86 -22.91
N TYR A 129 -2.20 27.73 -22.35
CA TYR A 129 -1.74 28.48 -21.19
C TYR A 129 -0.48 29.26 -21.55
N ARG A 130 -0.51 30.58 -21.44
CA ARG A 130 0.54 31.45 -21.99
C ARG A 130 1.34 32.19 -20.94
N LYS A 131 0.79 32.36 -19.75
CA LYS A 131 1.45 33.05 -18.65
C LYS A 131 1.32 32.29 -17.35
N LEU A 132 2.20 32.59 -16.41
CA LEU A 132 2.09 32.12 -15.04
C LEU A 132 1.28 33.14 -14.22
N SER A 133 0.48 32.63 -13.30
CA SER A 133 -0.01 33.44 -12.19
C SER A 133 0.92 33.17 -11.02
N MET A 134 1.62 34.21 -10.58
CA MET A 134 2.60 34.11 -9.50
C MET A 134 1.95 34.47 -8.17
N ASP A 135 2.17 33.63 -7.16
CA ASP A 135 1.95 33.94 -5.76
C ASP A 135 3.33 34.15 -5.12
N GLN A 136 3.69 35.42 -4.91
CA GLN A 136 5.04 35.83 -4.53
C GLN A 136 6.08 35.30 -5.54
N SER A 137 6.99 34.43 -5.10
CA SER A 137 8.04 33.81 -5.92
C SER A 137 7.69 32.38 -6.37
N LEU A 138 6.42 31.97 -6.26
CA LEU A 138 5.97 30.63 -6.66
C LEU A 138 4.84 30.70 -7.69
N PRO A 139 4.77 29.79 -8.66
CA PRO A 139 3.60 29.67 -9.53
C PRO A 139 2.36 29.27 -8.73
N GLY A 140 1.41 30.19 -8.56
CA GLY A 140 0.09 29.94 -7.97
C GLY A 140 -0.94 29.39 -8.97
N GLY A 141 -0.70 29.59 -10.26
CA GLY A 141 -1.58 29.10 -11.32
C GLY A 141 -1.04 29.35 -12.74
N LEU A 142 -1.88 29.06 -13.73
CA LEU A 142 -1.63 29.33 -15.14
C LEU A 142 -2.70 30.25 -15.70
N VAL A 143 -2.30 31.21 -16.53
CA VAL A 143 -3.21 32.09 -17.26
C VAL A 143 -3.51 31.46 -18.61
N ARG A 144 -4.79 31.14 -18.81
CA ARG A 144 -5.30 30.61 -20.07
C ARG A 144 -5.29 31.70 -21.15
N LYS A 145 -5.30 31.30 -22.43
CA LYS A 145 -5.25 32.21 -23.59
C LYS A 145 -6.31 33.32 -23.59
N ASP A 146 -7.47 33.08 -22.98
CA ASP A 146 -8.57 34.04 -22.83
C ASP A 146 -8.46 34.93 -21.58
N GLY A 147 -7.38 34.79 -20.80
CA GLY A 147 -7.11 35.59 -19.61
C GLY A 147 -7.59 34.97 -18.30
N GLU A 148 -8.30 33.84 -18.34
CA GLU A 148 -8.75 33.16 -17.11
C GLU A 148 -7.56 32.57 -16.34
N VAL A 149 -7.50 32.85 -15.03
CA VAL A 149 -6.49 32.26 -14.14
C VAL A 149 -7.00 30.94 -13.61
N ILE A 150 -6.28 29.86 -13.92
CA ILE A 150 -6.55 28.52 -13.40
C ILE A 150 -5.56 28.23 -12.27
N PRO A 151 -6.02 28.18 -11.01
CA PRO A 151 -5.14 27.87 -9.88
C PRO A 151 -4.65 26.41 -9.95
N TYR A 152 -3.49 26.13 -9.35
CA TYR A 152 -2.87 24.81 -9.37
C TYR A 152 -3.80 23.67 -8.91
N SER A 153 -4.64 23.94 -7.89
CA SER A 153 -5.62 23.00 -7.35
C SER A 153 -6.69 22.57 -8.35
N LEU A 154 -6.98 23.40 -9.36
CA LEU A 154 -7.99 23.14 -10.40
C LEU A 154 -7.40 22.65 -11.73
N MET A 155 -6.08 22.52 -11.82
CA MET A 155 -5.43 21.97 -13.01
C MET A 155 -5.70 20.47 -13.14
N SER A 156 -5.96 20.00 -14.37
CA SER A 156 -5.97 18.57 -14.66
C SER A 156 -4.59 17.94 -14.45
N TYR A 157 -4.56 16.64 -14.18
CA TYR A 157 -3.31 15.86 -14.00
C TYR A 157 -2.30 16.14 -15.12
N GLY A 158 -2.67 15.89 -16.38
CA GLY A 158 -1.75 16.14 -17.49
C GLY A 158 -1.29 17.60 -17.62
N THR A 159 -2.05 18.59 -17.10
CA THR A 159 -1.61 20.01 -17.10
C THR A 159 -0.57 20.25 -16.02
N ARG A 160 -0.73 19.62 -14.85
CA ARG A 160 0.30 19.61 -13.80
C ARG A 160 1.57 18.92 -14.30
N ASP A 161 1.46 17.84 -15.07
CA ASP A 161 2.63 17.16 -15.63
C ASP A 161 3.33 18.01 -16.67
N ALA A 162 2.58 18.71 -17.52
CA ALA A 162 3.14 19.64 -18.49
C ALA A 162 3.90 20.79 -17.82
N LEU A 163 3.32 21.36 -16.75
CA LEU A 163 3.98 22.37 -15.91
C LEU A 163 5.23 21.81 -15.22
N GLY A 164 5.13 20.60 -14.66
CA GLY A 164 6.24 19.92 -13.99
C GLY A 164 7.41 19.61 -14.90
N LEU A 165 7.15 19.09 -16.12
CA LEU A 165 8.19 18.88 -17.12
C LEU A 165 8.84 20.20 -17.54
N SER A 166 8.03 21.23 -17.78
CA SER A 166 8.52 22.55 -18.15
C SER A 166 9.43 23.15 -17.07
N LEU A 167 9.03 23.07 -15.80
CA LEU A 167 9.81 23.54 -14.67
C LEU A 167 11.15 22.79 -14.55
N ARG A 168 11.12 21.46 -14.67
CA ARG A 168 12.33 20.61 -14.64
C ARG A 168 13.34 21.01 -15.72
N LEU A 169 12.87 21.29 -16.94
CA LEU A 169 13.71 21.76 -18.04
C LEU A 169 14.29 23.15 -17.76
N VAL A 170 13.48 24.10 -17.31
CA VAL A 170 13.96 25.45 -16.96
C VAL A 170 15.01 25.41 -15.86
N MET A 171 14.75 24.66 -14.78
CA MET A 171 15.72 24.44 -13.71
C MET A 171 16.99 23.78 -14.23
N GLY A 172 16.86 22.77 -15.09
CA GLY A 172 18.00 22.12 -15.75
C GLY A 172 18.85 23.09 -16.56
N ARG A 173 18.23 23.99 -17.35
CA ARG A 173 18.98 25.02 -18.10
C ARG A 173 19.73 25.96 -17.16
N PHE A 174 19.06 26.36 -16.07
CA PHE A 174 19.57 27.31 -15.10
C PHE A 174 20.75 26.74 -14.30
N PHE A 175 20.55 25.61 -13.62
CA PHE A 175 21.57 25.02 -12.74
C PHE A 175 22.77 24.46 -13.51
N LEU A 176 22.52 23.97 -14.73
CA LEU A 176 23.59 23.40 -15.53
C LEU A 176 24.23 24.42 -16.46
N LYS A 177 23.88 25.72 -16.39
CA LYS A 177 24.32 26.78 -17.33
C LYS A 177 25.80 26.66 -17.70
N ASP A 178 26.66 26.55 -16.69
CA ASP A 178 28.12 26.53 -16.83
C ASP A 178 28.74 25.13 -16.80
N SER A 179 27.91 24.08 -16.84
CA SER A 179 28.36 22.68 -16.74
C SER A 179 27.99 21.87 -17.98
N ARG A 180 28.76 20.81 -18.26
CA ARG A 180 28.38 19.75 -19.21
C ARG A 180 27.55 18.65 -18.53
N GLY A 181 26.65 19.04 -17.62
CA GLY A 181 25.86 18.09 -16.83
C GLY A 181 24.98 17.19 -17.71
N VAL A 182 24.75 15.97 -17.22
CA VAL A 182 23.85 14.99 -17.83
C VAL A 182 22.48 15.13 -17.18
N TYR A 183 21.42 15.16 -17.99
CA TYR A 183 20.04 15.15 -17.52
C TYR A 183 19.46 13.75 -17.72
N VAL A 184 18.86 13.18 -16.67
CA VAL A 184 18.27 11.85 -16.71
C VAL A 184 16.77 11.96 -16.41
N MET A 185 15.94 11.38 -17.26
CA MET A 185 14.48 11.34 -17.07
C MET A 185 13.96 9.91 -17.18
N ASP A 186 13.03 9.54 -16.31
CA ASP A 186 12.33 8.26 -16.36
C ASP A 186 10.86 8.50 -16.76
N ASP A 187 10.47 7.94 -17.90
CA ASP A 187 9.19 8.04 -18.60
C ASP A 187 8.47 9.40 -18.50
N PRO A 188 9.04 10.48 -19.08
CA PRO A 188 8.56 11.86 -18.88
C PRO A 188 7.15 12.15 -19.46
N PHE A 189 6.54 11.19 -20.15
CA PHE A 189 5.31 11.35 -20.94
C PHE A 189 4.14 10.47 -20.52
N VAL A 190 4.29 9.66 -19.45
CA VAL A 190 3.34 8.60 -19.07
C VAL A 190 1.89 9.08 -18.96
N ASP A 191 1.65 10.26 -18.39
CA ASP A 191 0.30 10.82 -18.15
C ASP A 191 -0.13 11.89 -19.19
N MET A 192 0.61 12.02 -20.30
CA MET A 192 0.36 13.04 -21.32
C MET A 192 -0.47 12.52 -22.50
N ASP A 193 -1.40 13.33 -23.00
CA ASP A 193 -2.11 13.04 -24.25
C ASP A 193 -1.18 13.13 -25.48
N PRO A 194 -1.51 12.48 -26.61
CA PRO A 194 -0.62 12.41 -27.77
C PRO A 194 -0.14 13.77 -28.32
N MET A 195 -0.95 14.83 -28.22
CA MET A 195 -0.51 16.16 -28.67
C MET A 195 0.58 16.71 -27.75
N ARG A 196 0.41 16.54 -26.43
CA ARG A 196 1.41 16.96 -25.43
C ARG A 196 2.67 16.12 -25.49
N GLN A 197 2.56 14.80 -25.72
CA GLN A 197 3.72 13.93 -25.94
C GLN A 197 4.57 14.42 -27.11
N LYS A 198 3.95 14.76 -28.24
CA LYS A 198 4.65 15.29 -29.42
C LYS A 198 5.34 16.64 -29.13
N ALA A 199 4.64 17.55 -28.45
CA ALA A 199 5.20 18.84 -28.09
C ALA A 199 6.34 18.72 -27.06
N GLY A 200 6.17 17.84 -26.06
CA GLY A 200 7.18 17.50 -25.07
C GLY A 200 8.42 16.89 -25.73
N ALA A 201 8.25 15.93 -26.65
CA ALA A 201 9.35 15.33 -27.40
C ALA A 201 10.14 16.39 -28.19
N GLN A 202 9.46 17.35 -28.81
CA GLN A 202 10.13 18.48 -29.47
C GLN A 202 10.92 19.34 -28.47
N MET A 203 10.35 19.64 -27.30
CA MET A 203 11.05 20.39 -26.25
C MET A 203 12.30 19.66 -25.74
N LEU A 204 12.22 18.34 -25.56
CA LEU A 204 13.35 17.52 -25.14
C LEU A 204 14.47 17.52 -26.19
N ARG A 205 14.13 17.44 -27.49
CA ARG A 205 15.13 17.56 -28.57
C ARG A 205 15.85 18.90 -28.55
N GLU A 206 15.10 20.00 -28.46
CA GLU A 206 15.68 21.35 -28.40
C GLU A 206 16.54 21.54 -27.14
N PHE A 207 16.14 20.94 -26.02
CA PHE A 207 16.96 20.94 -24.81
C PHE A 207 18.26 20.13 -25.00
N ALA A 208 18.18 18.99 -25.69
CA ALA A 208 19.31 18.11 -25.96
C ALA A 208 20.35 18.70 -26.95
N GLU A 209 19.99 19.73 -27.73
CA GLU A 209 20.96 20.43 -28.60
C GLU A 209 22.13 21.05 -27.81
N ASN A 210 21.89 21.39 -26.53
CA ASN A 210 22.86 22.07 -25.71
C ASN A 210 23.42 21.19 -24.57
N ARG A 211 22.81 20.02 -24.31
CA ARG A 211 23.13 19.15 -23.16
C ARG A 211 22.86 17.68 -23.43
N GLN A 212 23.56 16.80 -22.72
CA GLN A 212 23.28 15.37 -22.80
C GLN A 212 22.02 15.02 -22.02
N LEU A 213 21.06 14.38 -22.68
CA LEU A 213 19.80 13.91 -22.11
C LEU A 213 19.71 12.38 -22.27
N ILE A 214 19.52 11.68 -21.17
CA ILE A 214 19.28 10.23 -21.11
C ILE A 214 17.84 10.03 -20.66
N ILE A 215 17.07 9.27 -21.43
CA ILE A 215 15.66 9.02 -21.14
C ILE A 215 15.45 7.51 -21.06
N PHE A 216 14.83 7.08 -19.97
CA PHE A 216 14.31 5.74 -19.79
C PHE A 216 12.82 5.75 -20.11
N THR A 217 12.35 4.73 -20.83
CA THR A 217 10.92 4.54 -21.09
C THR A 217 10.68 3.08 -21.46
N CYS A 218 9.56 2.52 -21.00
CA CYS A 218 9.09 1.20 -21.41
C CYS A 218 8.19 1.27 -22.66
N HIS A 219 7.88 2.47 -23.16
CA HIS A 219 6.97 2.70 -24.28
C HIS A 219 7.75 2.93 -25.59
N PRO A 220 7.74 1.99 -26.56
CA PRO A 220 8.43 2.16 -27.84
C PRO A 220 7.98 3.42 -28.59
N SER A 221 6.69 3.77 -28.50
CA SER A 221 6.13 4.97 -29.12
C SER A 221 6.73 6.26 -28.55
N HIS A 222 7.05 6.32 -27.27
CA HIS A 222 7.71 7.48 -26.65
C HIS A 222 9.14 7.61 -27.19
N ALA A 223 9.88 6.50 -27.27
CA ALA A 223 11.22 6.48 -27.85
C ALA A 223 11.23 6.96 -29.31
N ASP A 224 10.27 6.49 -30.12
CA ASP A 224 10.13 6.88 -31.52
C ASP A 224 9.76 8.37 -31.66
N LEU A 225 8.88 8.89 -30.79
CA LEU A 225 8.50 10.29 -30.74
C LEU A 225 9.67 11.22 -30.39
N ILE A 226 10.51 10.81 -29.44
CA ILE A 226 11.69 11.57 -28.99
C ILE A 226 12.77 11.54 -30.07
N GLY A 227 13.09 10.36 -30.58
CA GLY A 227 14.20 10.11 -31.50
C GLY A 227 15.55 10.02 -30.77
N GLY A 228 16.65 10.23 -31.51
CA GLY A 228 18.01 10.16 -30.98
C GLY A 228 18.62 8.75 -31.02
N THR A 229 19.64 8.51 -30.20
CA THR A 229 20.29 7.19 -30.12
C THR A 229 19.49 6.27 -29.20
N ARG A 230 18.91 5.20 -29.77
CA ARG A 230 18.14 4.22 -29.01
C ARG A 230 19.04 3.07 -28.54
N VAL A 231 18.98 2.77 -27.25
CA VAL A 231 19.61 1.60 -26.63
C VAL A 231 18.50 0.73 -26.08
N SER A 232 18.42 -0.51 -26.56
CA SER A 232 17.52 -1.52 -25.99
C SER A 232 18.27 -2.29 -24.91
N ILE A 233 17.62 -2.52 -23.78
CA ILE A 233 18.12 -3.36 -22.70
C ILE A 233 17.26 -4.63 -22.74
N ASP A 234 17.87 -5.74 -23.15
CA ASP A 234 17.25 -7.07 -23.20
C ASP A 234 17.20 -7.72 -21.81
#